data_AF-A0AAV0E3D3-F1
#
_entry.id   AF-A0AAV0E3D3-F1
#
_cell.length_a   1.000
_cell.length_b   1.000
_cell.length_c   1.000
_cell.angle_alpha   90.00
_cell.angle_beta   90.00
_cell.angle_gamma   90.00
#
_symmetry.space_group_name_H-M   'P 1'
#
loop_
_entity.id
_entity.type
_entity.pdbx_description
1 polymer ?
#
loop_
_entity_poly.entity_id
_entity_poly.type
_entity_poly.pdbx_seq_one_letter_code
_entity_poly.pdbx_strand_id
1 'polypeptide(L)'
;MAAGRLRLVFCGVVLTFLVINNGGAMGEDGNGRRALVPAMFVFGDSLIDNGNNNNLPSFAKANYFPYGIDFDAGPTGRFSNGFTMVDEIAQLLGLPLIPPYSEVSGNRDRMRFGVNYASAAAGILDITGRNFVGRIPFNEQIRNFESTLDVMTGSLGAPDMAQALSQCIFFIGMGSNDYLNNYLLPNYPTKNQFNPQQYADLLTHQYSQQLTRLYNLGARK
;
A
#
# COMPACT_ATOMS: atom_id res chain seq x y z
N MET A 1 26.65 -51.69 38.51
CA MET A 1 26.87 -50.24 38.65
C MET A 1 27.47 -49.74 37.35
N ALA A 2 26.79 -48.78 36.71
CA ALA A 2 26.84 -48.53 35.28
C ALA A 2 28.16 -47.93 34.78
N ALA A 3 28.61 -48.44 33.65
CA ALA A 3 29.70 -47.90 32.86
C ALA A 3 29.17 -46.89 31.82
N GLY A 4 29.85 -45.75 31.72
CA GLY A 4 30.17 -45.00 30.50
C GLY A 4 29.03 -44.36 29.70
N ARG A 5 29.13 -43.04 29.50
CA ARG A 5 29.42 -42.45 28.18
C ARG A 5 29.58 -40.93 28.26
N LEU A 6 30.77 -40.48 27.87
CA LEU A 6 31.13 -39.14 27.44
C LEU A 6 30.18 -38.69 26.31
N ARG A 7 29.51 -37.54 26.45
CA ARG A 7 28.75 -36.91 25.35
C ARG A 7 29.50 -35.68 24.86
N LEU A 8 30.08 -35.85 23.67
CA LEU A 8 30.55 -34.81 22.77
C LEU A 8 29.34 -33.95 22.38
N VAL A 9 29.36 -32.64 22.65
CA VAL A 9 28.37 -31.68 22.15
C VAL A 9 28.93 -31.09 20.87
N PHE A 10 28.44 -31.55 19.72
CA PHE A 10 28.71 -30.93 18.43
C PHE A 10 27.41 -30.26 17.91
N CYS A 11 27.54 -28.95 17.73
CA CYS A 11 26.94 -28.07 16.72
C CYS A 11 25.65 -28.49 16.00
N GLY A 12 24.67 -27.59 15.99
CA GLY A 12 23.51 -27.67 15.08
C GLY A 12 22.55 -26.51 15.28
N VAL A 13 22.97 -25.28 14.96
CA VAL A 13 22.02 -24.19 14.67
C VAL A 13 21.27 -24.62 13.41
N VAL A 14 20.01 -25.02 13.55
CA VAL A 14 19.14 -25.34 12.41
C VAL A 14 18.76 -24.02 11.74
N LEU A 15 19.61 -23.59 10.82
CA LEU A 15 19.32 -22.59 9.81
C LEU A 15 18.42 -23.27 8.76
N THR A 16 17.11 -23.13 8.87
CA THR A 16 16.20 -23.60 7.81
C THR A 16 16.09 -22.49 6.75
N PHE A 17 17.07 -22.44 5.85
CA PHE A 17 16.88 -21.83 4.53
C PHE A 17 16.39 -22.93 3.59
N LEU A 18 15.11 -22.88 3.26
CA LEU A 18 14.57 -23.64 2.15
C LEU A 18 14.51 -22.71 0.93
N VAL A 19 15.61 -22.68 0.17
CA VAL A 19 15.59 -22.26 -1.22
C VAL A 19 15.04 -23.44 -2.01
N ILE A 20 13.76 -23.37 -2.43
CA ILE A 20 13.25 -24.22 -3.50
C ILE A 20 12.98 -23.33 -4.72
N ASN A 21 13.79 -23.56 -5.73
CA ASN A 21 13.58 -23.15 -7.11
C ASN A 21 12.32 -23.84 -7.67
N ASN A 22 11.55 -23.11 -8.47
CA ASN A 22 10.37 -23.51 -9.25
C ASN A 22 9.10 -23.89 -8.48
N GLY A 23 8.21 -22.91 -8.35
CA GLY A 23 6.84 -23.06 -7.85
C GLY A 23 6.69 -22.52 -6.44
N GLY A 24 6.70 -21.19 -6.29
CA GLY A 24 6.46 -20.54 -5.00
C GLY A 24 5.21 -21.08 -4.34
N ALA A 25 5.38 -21.68 -3.16
CA ALA A 25 4.29 -21.99 -2.24
C ALA A 25 3.74 -20.65 -1.75
N MET A 26 2.77 -20.12 -2.48
CA MET A 26 1.94 -19.01 -2.06
C MET A 26 1.18 -19.43 -0.81
N GLY A 27 1.28 -18.63 0.24
CA GLY A 27 0.61 -18.89 1.51
C GLY A 27 -0.89 -19.09 1.29
N GLU A 28 -1.45 -20.12 1.89
CA GLU A 28 -2.88 -20.35 1.94
C GLU A 28 -3.52 -19.32 2.87
N ASP A 29 -4.50 -18.56 2.38
CA ASP A 29 -5.41 -17.82 3.26
C ASP A 29 -6.45 -18.79 3.87
N GLY A 30 -7.08 -18.40 4.98
CA GLY A 30 -8.07 -19.17 5.74
C GLY A 30 -9.34 -19.59 4.96
N ASN A 31 -9.40 -19.30 3.65
CA ASN A 31 -10.44 -19.70 2.71
C ASN A 31 -9.96 -20.71 1.64
N GLY A 32 -8.73 -21.24 1.74
CA GLY A 32 -8.22 -22.31 0.87
C GLY A 32 -7.96 -21.93 -0.59
N ARG A 33 -7.99 -20.63 -0.94
CA ARG A 33 -7.61 -20.14 -2.27
C ARG A 33 -6.11 -19.85 -2.32
N ARG A 34 -5.45 -20.39 -3.33
CA ARG A 34 -4.04 -20.11 -3.62
C ARG A 34 -3.91 -18.67 -4.14
N ALA A 35 -3.14 -17.83 -3.45
CA ALA A 35 -2.84 -16.49 -3.93
C ALA A 35 -2.12 -16.55 -5.30
N LEU A 36 -2.47 -15.66 -6.23
CA LEU A 36 -1.89 -15.60 -7.58
C LEU A 36 -0.62 -14.74 -7.62
N VAL A 37 -0.46 -13.85 -6.64
CA VAL A 37 0.72 -13.00 -6.44
C VAL A 37 1.07 -12.98 -4.95
N PRO A 38 2.32 -12.66 -4.57
CA PRO A 38 2.71 -12.67 -3.15
C PRO A 38 2.06 -11.56 -2.33
N ALA A 39 1.93 -10.36 -2.90
CA ALA A 39 1.37 -9.19 -2.24
C ALA A 39 0.84 -8.16 -3.24
N MET A 40 -0.02 -7.27 -2.76
CA MET A 40 -0.49 -6.09 -3.50
C MET A 40 -0.30 -4.80 -2.69
N PHE A 41 0.37 -3.82 -3.28
CA PHE A 41 0.58 -2.50 -2.68
C PHE A 41 -0.28 -1.45 -3.39
N VAL A 42 -1.04 -0.66 -2.63
CA VAL A 42 -2.06 0.24 -3.18
C VAL A 42 -1.73 1.69 -2.83
N PHE A 43 -1.77 2.58 -3.82
CA PHE A 43 -1.52 4.00 -3.69
C PHE A 43 -2.65 4.78 -4.37
N GLY A 44 -3.10 5.88 -3.80
CA GLY A 44 -4.20 6.60 -4.40
C GLY A 44 -4.93 7.58 -3.51
N ASP A 45 -6.18 7.82 -3.89
CA ASP A 45 -7.09 8.74 -3.23
C ASP A 45 -8.31 8.04 -2.60
N SER A 46 -9.38 8.79 -2.36
CA SER A 46 -10.62 8.31 -1.73
C SER A 46 -11.26 7.13 -2.45
N LEU A 47 -11.02 6.95 -3.76
CA LEU A 47 -11.62 5.86 -4.53
C LEU A 47 -11.15 4.47 -4.08
N ILE A 48 -10.00 4.42 -3.40
CA ILE A 48 -9.33 3.19 -2.98
C ILE A 48 -8.75 3.30 -1.55
N ASP A 49 -9.05 4.37 -0.82
CA ASP A 49 -8.76 4.47 0.61
C ASP A 49 -9.65 3.51 1.40
N ASN A 50 -9.04 2.76 2.31
CA ASN A 50 -9.72 1.78 3.16
C ASN A 50 -9.68 2.13 4.64
N GLY A 51 -9.21 3.32 5.02
CA GLY A 51 -9.23 3.81 6.40
C GLY A 51 -8.01 4.64 6.83
N ASN A 52 -7.08 4.98 5.95
CA ASN A 52 -5.90 5.78 6.33
C ASN A 52 -6.27 7.17 6.83
N ASN A 53 -7.42 7.71 6.40
CA ASN A 53 -7.91 9.01 6.84
C ASN A 53 -8.64 8.99 8.20
N ASN A 54 -8.96 7.82 8.76
CA ASN A 54 -9.83 7.70 9.95
C ASN A 54 -9.28 8.48 11.15
N ASN A 55 -7.96 8.41 11.36
CA ASN A 55 -7.28 9.01 12.50
C ASN A 55 -6.62 10.37 12.20
N LEU A 56 -6.74 10.87 10.96
CA LEU A 56 -6.21 12.19 10.59
C LEU A 56 -7.18 13.29 11.04
N PRO A 57 -6.69 14.49 11.41
CA PRO A 57 -7.54 15.68 11.52
C PRO A 57 -7.94 16.14 10.11
N SER A 58 -8.95 15.50 9.53
CA SER A 58 -9.37 15.65 8.13
C SER A 58 -10.88 15.81 7.99
N PHE A 59 -11.30 16.61 7.01
CA PHE A 59 -12.69 16.62 6.53
C PHE A 59 -12.99 15.49 5.53
N ALA A 60 -11.96 14.85 4.95
CA ALA A 60 -12.10 13.74 4.03
C ALA A 60 -12.11 12.42 4.81
N LYS A 61 -13.24 12.08 5.43
CA LYS A 61 -13.46 10.81 6.15
C LYS A 61 -14.71 10.10 5.66
N ALA A 62 -14.69 8.77 5.76
CA ALA A 62 -15.80 7.88 5.46
C ALA A 62 -15.97 6.79 6.55
N ASN A 63 -15.68 7.14 7.80
CA ASN A 63 -15.83 6.27 8.99
C ASN A 63 -17.15 6.53 9.73
N TYR A 64 -18.21 6.85 9.00
CA TYR A 64 -19.55 7.10 9.51
C TYR A 64 -20.60 6.64 8.49
N PHE A 65 -21.82 6.34 8.94
CA PHE A 65 -22.91 5.93 8.05
C PHE A 65 -23.29 7.06 7.06
N PRO A 66 -23.65 6.74 5.81
CA PRO A 66 -23.98 5.41 5.29
C PRO A 66 -22.77 4.61 4.74
N TYR A 67 -21.54 5.11 4.84
CA TYR A 67 -20.37 4.37 4.36
C TYR A 67 -20.19 3.05 5.12
N GLY A 68 -19.81 2.00 4.41
CA GLY A 68 -19.62 0.67 4.98
C GLY A 68 -20.90 -0.03 5.45
N ILE A 69 -22.09 0.39 4.99
CA ILE A 69 -23.37 -0.26 5.34
C ILE A 69 -23.45 -1.74 4.95
N ASP A 70 -22.68 -2.17 3.94
CA ASP A 70 -22.62 -3.57 3.50
C ASP A 70 -21.59 -4.40 4.29
N PHE A 71 -20.84 -3.79 5.22
CA PHE A 71 -19.95 -4.50 6.14
C PHE A 71 -20.63 -4.76 7.49
N ASP A 72 -20.55 -6.01 7.98
CA ASP A 72 -21.08 -6.38 9.30
C ASP A 72 -20.47 -5.57 10.45
N ALA A 73 -19.20 -5.16 10.31
CA ALA A 73 -18.48 -4.34 11.30
C ALA A 73 -18.79 -2.84 11.21
N GLY A 74 -19.56 -2.41 10.19
CA GLY A 74 -19.90 -1.01 9.95
C GLY A 74 -18.83 -0.21 9.17
N PRO A 75 -18.83 1.13 9.29
CA PRO A 75 -17.98 2.01 8.50
C PRO A 75 -16.48 1.74 8.69
N THR A 76 -15.77 1.37 7.61
CA THR A 76 -14.32 1.09 7.66
C THR A 76 -13.45 2.30 7.31
N GLY A 77 -14.02 3.35 6.72
CA GLY A 77 -13.27 4.44 6.08
C GLY A 77 -13.18 4.35 4.55
N ARG A 78 -13.82 3.35 3.94
CA ARG A 78 -14.01 3.27 2.48
C ARG A 78 -15.10 4.24 2.05
N PHE A 79 -14.87 4.99 0.98
CA PHE A 79 -15.85 5.91 0.39
C PHE A 79 -16.88 5.18 -0.48
N SER A 80 -17.44 4.10 0.05
CA SER A 80 -18.40 3.20 -0.59
C SER A 80 -19.32 2.57 0.48
N ASN A 81 -20.39 1.91 0.05
CA ASN A 81 -21.21 1.08 0.93
C ASN A 81 -20.46 -0.18 1.40
N GLY A 82 -19.53 -0.68 0.59
CA GLY A 82 -18.80 -1.93 0.84
C GLY A 82 -17.41 -1.89 0.23
N PHE A 83 -17.03 -2.96 -0.47
CA PHE A 83 -15.74 -3.08 -1.14
C PHE A 83 -15.48 -1.98 -2.16
N THR A 84 -14.23 -1.54 -2.22
CA THR A 84 -13.68 -0.71 -3.30
C THR A 84 -13.16 -1.61 -4.42
N MET A 85 -12.82 -1.01 -5.56
CA MET A 85 -12.25 -1.75 -6.69
C MET A 85 -10.99 -2.55 -6.31
N VAL A 86 -10.12 -2.01 -5.45
CA VAL A 86 -8.90 -2.72 -5.03
C VAL A 86 -9.18 -3.86 -4.06
N ASP A 87 -10.28 -3.82 -3.31
CA ASP A 87 -10.68 -4.96 -2.47
C ASP A 87 -11.14 -6.13 -3.34
N GLU A 88 -11.90 -5.84 -4.39
CA GLU A 88 -12.31 -6.86 -5.38
C GLU A 88 -11.12 -7.43 -6.14
N ILE A 89 -10.16 -6.58 -6.54
CA ILE A 89 -8.91 -7.04 -7.16
C ILE A 89 -8.12 -7.94 -6.21
N ALA A 90 -8.01 -7.60 -4.92
CA ALA A 90 -7.34 -8.43 -3.93
C ALA A 90 -7.97 -9.84 -3.84
N GLN A 91 -9.31 -9.90 -3.78
CA GLN A 91 -10.04 -11.17 -3.74
C GLN A 91 -9.82 -11.99 -5.02
N LEU A 92 -9.84 -11.35 -6.20
CA LEU A 92 -9.56 -12.02 -7.48
C LEU A 92 -8.12 -12.55 -7.56
N LEU A 93 -7.17 -11.87 -6.92
CA LEU A 93 -5.78 -12.31 -6.78
C LEU A 93 -5.60 -13.39 -5.69
N GLY A 94 -6.66 -13.77 -4.98
CA GLY A 94 -6.59 -14.73 -3.87
C GLY A 94 -5.83 -14.19 -2.65
N LEU A 95 -5.77 -12.86 -2.50
CA LEU A 95 -5.22 -12.19 -1.33
C LEU A 95 -6.33 -11.88 -0.30
N PRO A 96 -6.00 -11.79 1.00
CA PRO A 96 -6.92 -11.19 1.96
C PRO A 96 -7.15 -9.71 1.62
N LEU A 97 -8.14 -9.09 2.27
CA LEU A 97 -8.32 -7.64 2.18
C LEU A 97 -7.03 -6.93 2.62
N ILE A 98 -6.54 -6.04 1.76
CA ILE A 98 -5.31 -5.31 2.01
C ILE A 98 -5.57 -4.30 3.14
N PRO A 99 -4.78 -4.28 4.22
CA PRO A 99 -5.02 -3.40 5.36
C PRO A 99 -4.54 -1.96 5.10
N PRO A 100 -5.13 -0.93 5.76
CA PRO A 100 -4.61 0.43 5.72
C PRO A 100 -3.26 0.52 6.45
N TYR A 101 -2.30 1.25 5.87
CA TYR A 101 -0.99 1.48 6.49
C TYR A 101 -1.09 1.99 7.93
N SER A 102 -2.04 2.89 8.21
CA SER A 102 -2.27 3.47 9.54
C SER A 102 -2.56 2.45 10.65
N GLU A 103 -2.98 1.22 10.32
CA GLU A 103 -3.25 0.16 11.30
C GLU A 103 -2.15 -0.88 11.42
N VAL A 104 -1.30 -1.02 10.38
CA VAL A 104 -0.31 -2.11 10.29
C VAL A 104 1.13 -1.65 10.29
N SER A 105 1.37 -0.34 10.22
CA SER A 105 2.72 0.25 10.23
C SER A 105 3.57 -0.34 11.37
N GLY A 106 4.75 -0.86 11.04
CA GLY A 106 5.66 -1.49 12.00
C GLY A 106 5.39 -2.96 12.34
N ASN A 107 4.30 -3.55 11.86
CA ASN A 107 3.98 -4.97 12.06
C ASN A 107 4.22 -5.79 10.78
N ARG A 108 5.39 -6.46 10.70
CA ARG A 108 5.79 -7.27 9.52
C ARG A 108 4.76 -8.33 9.13
N ASP A 109 4.22 -9.06 10.09
CA ASP A 109 3.31 -10.18 9.81
C ASP A 109 1.99 -9.72 9.22
N ARG A 110 1.51 -8.53 9.61
CA ARG A 110 0.29 -7.91 9.07
C ARG A 110 0.50 -7.25 7.71
N MET A 111 1.74 -6.95 7.32
CA MET A 111 2.08 -6.34 6.02
C MET A 111 2.46 -7.35 4.93
N ARG A 112 2.58 -8.64 5.26
CA ARG A 112 3.14 -9.68 4.37
C ARG A 112 2.41 -9.86 3.04
N PHE A 113 1.10 -9.59 2.99
CA PHE A 113 0.28 -9.71 1.77
C PHE A 113 0.05 -8.36 1.06
N GLY A 114 0.74 -7.32 1.52
CA GLY A 114 0.63 -5.98 0.97
C GLY A 114 -0.01 -4.99 1.94
N VAL A 115 -0.06 -3.74 1.50
CA VAL A 115 -0.50 -2.60 2.31
C VAL A 115 -1.17 -1.56 1.40
N ASN A 116 -2.22 -0.93 1.90
CA ASN A 116 -2.89 0.17 1.25
C ASN A 116 -2.45 1.50 1.87
N TYR A 117 -1.83 2.35 1.05
CA TYR A 117 -1.32 3.68 1.40
C TYR A 117 -2.23 4.82 0.91
N ALA A 118 -3.30 4.51 0.18
CA ALA A 118 -4.21 5.51 -0.37
C ALA A 118 -4.82 6.36 0.74
N SER A 119 -5.06 7.63 0.44
CA SER A 119 -5.58 8.61 1.39
C SER A 119 -6.55 9.55 0.71
N ALA A 120 -7.75 9.69 1.25
CA ALA A 120 -8.75 10.57 0.69
C ALA A 120 -8.26 12.02 0.55
N ALA A 121 -8.74 12.67 -0.52
CA ALA A 121 -8.32 13.99 -1.00
C ALA A 121 -6.87 14.11 -1.51
N ALA A 122 -6.07 13.03 -1.49
CA ALA A 122 -4.73 13.06 -2.04
C ALA A 122 -4.73 13.26 -3.57
N GLY A 123 -3.68 13.89 -4.08
CA GLY A 123 -3.36 13.96 -5.49
C GLY A 123 -1.88 13.70 -5.75
N ILE A 124 -1.51 13.84 -7.02
CA ILE A 124 -0.13 13.74 -7.51
C ILE A 124 0.74 14.83 -6.85
N LEU A 125 0.21 16.07 -6.77
CA LEU A 125 0.90 17.19 -6.15
C LEU A 125 0.64 17.25 -4.64
N ASP A 126 1.69 17.53 -3.85
CA ASP A 126 1.56 17.65 -2.39
C ASP A 126 0.63 18.78 -1.93
N ILE A 127 0.38 19.78 -2.79
CA ILE A 127 -0.54 20.90 -2.50
C ILE A 127 -2.01 20.53 -2.71
N THR A 128 -2.29 19.51 -3.50
CA THR A 128 -3.65 19.05 -3.80
C THR A 128 -4.37 18.60 -2.52
N GLY A 129 -5.64 18.99 -2.39
CA GLY A 129 -6.50 18.54 -1.29
C GLY A 129 -6.20 19.13 0.09
N ARG A 130 -5.32 20.13 0.21
CA ARG A 130 -5.05 20.81 1.50
C ARG A 130 -6.28 21.46 2.12
N ASN A 131 -7.30 21.80 1.33
CA ASN A 131 -8.58 22.29 1.84
C ASN A 131 -9.32 21.27 2.75
N PHE A 132 -8.94 19.99 2.71
CA PHE A 132 -9.45 18.96 3.63
C PHE A 132 -8.62 18.81 4.91
N VAL A 133 -7.62 19.68 5.14
CA VAL A 133 -6.71 19.69 6.29
C VAL A 133 -5.76 18.48 6.28
N GLY A 134 -6.21 17.33 6.80
CA GLY A 134 -5.42 16.11 6.89
C GLY A 134 -5.55 15.24 5.66
N ARG A 135 -4.42 14.89 5.04
CA ARG A 135 -4.31 13.96 3.90
C ARG A 135 -2.86 13.52 3.74
N ILE A 136 -2.65 12.36 3.14
CA ILE A 136 -1.33 11.78 2.83
C ILE A 136 -1.09 11.89 1.32
N PRO A 137 -0.39 12.94 0.82
CA PRO A 137 -0.14 13.11 -0.61
C PRO A 137 0.78 12.01 -1.16
N PHE A 138 0.82 11.84 -2.50
CA PHE A 138 1.48 10.68 -3.11
C PHE A 138 2.94 10.50 -2.69
N ASN A 139 3.71 11.59 -2.54
CA ASN A 139 5.09 11.51 -2.05
C ASN A 139 5.18 10.93 -0.62
N GLU A 140 4.23 11.26 0.27
CA GLU A 140 4.15 10.66 1.60
C GLU A 140 3.71 9.20 1.54
N GLN A 141 2.82 8.82 0.62
CA GLN A 141 2.43 7.42 0.43
C GLN A 141 3.63 6.57 0.00
N ILE A 142 4.49 7.09 -0.89
CA ILE A 142 5.74 6.43 -1.29
C ILE A 142 6.70 6.30 -0.10
N ARG A 143 6.80 7.33 0.77
CA ARG A 143 7.61 7.23 2.00
C ARG A 143 7.08 6.19 2.98
N ASN A 144 5.76 6.04 3.10
CA ASN A 144 5.16 4.97 3.89
C ASN A 144 5.50 3.58 3.32
N PHE A 145 5.58 3.46 2.00
CA PHE A 145 6.07 2.24 1.35
C PHE A 145 7.56 2.00 1.63
N GLU A 146 8.41 3.03 1.55
CA GLU A 146 9.83 2.93 1.96
C GLU A 146 9.96 2.42 3.41
N SER A 147 9.17 2.97 4.34
CA SER A 147 9.12 2.51 5.74
C SER A 147 8.65 1.06 5.88
N THR A 148 7.73 0.62 5.00
CA THR A 148 7.29 -0.78 4.95
C THR A 148 8.41 -1.69 4.47
N LEU A 149 9.20 -1.25 3.48
CA LEU A 149 10.38 -1.98 3.02
C LEU A 149 11.42 -2.11 4.14
N ASP A 150 11.65 -1.07 4.93
CA ASP A 150 12.58 -1.15 6.08
C ASP A 150 12.14 -2.22 7.10
N VAL A 151 10.84 -2.29 7.38
CA VAL A 151 10.28 -3.32 8.28
C VAL A 151 10.37 -4.72 7.66
N MET A 152 10.15 -4.86 6.35
CA MET A 152 10.13 -6.17 5.67
C MET A 152 11.51 -6.71 5.35
N THR A 153 12.48 -5.85 5.03
CA THR A 153 13.81 -6.25 4.54
C THR A 153 14.55 -7.08 5.59
N GLY A 154 14.48 -6.74 6.89
CA GLY A 154 15.05 -7.59 7.95
C GLY A 154 16.51 -8.00 7.66
N SER A 155 16.75 -9.32 7.50
CA SER A 155 18.05 -9.88 7.09
C SER A 155 18.15 -10.20 5.58
N LEU A 156 17.08 -10.00 4.81
CA LEU A 156 17.12 -10.16 3.35
C LEU A 156 18.01 -9.07 2.76
N GLY A 157 18.83 -9.45 1.78
CA GLY A 157 19.58 -8.48 1.01
C GLY A 157 18.65 -7.68 0.09
N ALA A 158 19.07 -6.47 -0.29
CA ALA A 158 18.35 -5.65 -1.26
C ALA A 158 18.01 -6.40 -2.59
N PRO A 159 18.88 -7.28 -3.14
CA PRO A 159 18.54 -8.05 -4.34
C PRO A 159 17.36 -8.99 -4.15
N ASP A 160 17.29 -9.67 -3.00
CA ASP A 160 16.21 -10.62 -2.70
C ASP A 160 14.88 -9.88 -2.52
N MET A 161 14.92 -8.72 -1.86
CA MET A 161 13.74 -7.89 -1.69
C MET A 161 13.23 -7.35 -3.03
N ALA A 162 14.13 -6.87 -3.89
CA ALA A 162 13.77 -6.42 -5.24
C ALA A 162 13.17 -7.56 -6.08
N GLN A 163 13.73 -8.77 -5.98
CA GLN A 163 13.19 -9.95 -6.65
C GLN A 163 11.79 -10.31 -6.13
N ALA A 164 11.56 -10.28 -4.82
CA ALA A 164 10.24 -10.52 -4.23
C ALA A 164 9.20 -9.47 -4.70
N LEU A 165 9.57 -8.19 -4.67
CA LEU A 165 8.70 -7.10 -5.12
C LEU A 165 8.37 -7.19 -6.61
N SER A 166 9.28 -7.68 -7.44
CA SER A 166 9.02 -7.87 -8.88
C SER A 166 7.88 -8.83 -9.20
N GLN A 167 7.49 -9.68 -8.24
CA GLN A 167 6.39 -10.62 -8.35
C GLN A 167 5.06 -10.07 -7.80
N CYS A 168 5.10 -8.97 -7.05
CA CYS A 168 3.95 -8.31 -6.45
C CYS A 168 3.23 -7.40 -7.48
N ILE A 169 2.03 -6.94 -7.12
CA ILE A 169 1.24 -5.99 -7.92
C ILE A 169 1.19 -4.63 -7.22
N PHE A 170 1.37 -3.56 -7.98
CA PHE A 170 1.24 -2.19 -7.52
C PHE A 170 0.03 -1.54 -8.18
N PHE A 171 -0.97 -1.17 -7.40
CA PHE A 171 -2.12 -0.43 -7.90
C PHE A 171 -1.97 1.05 -7.56
N ILE A 172 -2.07 1.92 -8.56
CA ILE A 172 -1.92 3.38 -8.38
C ILE A 172 -3.10 4.07 -9.05
N GLY A 173 -3.97 4.69 -8.26
CA GLY A 173 -5.17 5.37 -8.74
C GLY A 173 -5.34 6.75 -8.12
N MET A 174 -4.97 7.80 -8.87
CA MET A 174 -5.10 9.20 -8.46
C MET A 174 -5.01 10.17 -9.65
N GLY A 175 -5.21 11.46 -9.38
CA GLY A 175 -5.12 12.54 -10.38
C GLY A 175 -6.41 13.38 -10.47
N SER A 176 -7.55 12.80 -10.07
CA SER A 176 -8.86 13.47 -10.09
C SER A 176 -8.86 14.71 -9.17
N ASN A 177 -8.29 14.57 -7.97
CA ASN A 177 -8.19 15.65 -7.00
C ASN A 177 -7.28 16.79 -7.46
N ASP A 178 -6.27 16.52 -8.29
CA ASP A 178 -5.42 17.59 -8.83
C ASP A 178 -6.23 18.55 -9.71
N TYR A 179 -7.32 18.09 -10.31
CA TYR A 179 -8.27 18.97 -10.98
C TYR A 179 -9.33 19.52 -10.02
N LEU A 180 -10.04 18.66 -9.29
CA LEU A 180 -11.21 19.06 -8.49
C LEU A 180 -10.86 19.88 -7.25
N ASN A 181 -9.79 19.49 -6.56
CA ASN A 181 -9.38 20.02 -5.25
C ASN A 181 -8.06 20.81 -5.35
N ASN A 182 -7.77 21.32 -6.55
CA ASN A 182 -6.63 22.18 -6.82
C ASN A 182 -6.89 23.05 -8.08
N TYR A 183 -6.74 22.53 -9.30
CA TYR A 183 -6.79 23.37 -10.52
C TYR A 183 -8.12 24.12 -10.72
N LEU A 184 -9.25 23.43 -10.60
CA LEU A 184 -10.57 24.01 -10.84
C LEU A 184 -11.19 24.68 -9.60
N LEU A 185 -10.52 24.58 -8.45
CA LEU A 185 -11.04 25.09 -7.19
C LEU A 185 -10.79 26.60 -7.08
N PRO A 186 -11.82 27.46 -6.96
CA PRO A 186 -11.65 28.91 -7.02
C PRO A 186 -10.67 29.51 -6.01
N ASN A 187 -10.50 28.89 -4.85
CA ASN A 187 -9.62 29.37 -3.77
C ASN A 187 -8.15 28.95 -3.96
N TYR A 188 -7.81 28.25 -5.05
CA TYR A 188 -6.45 27.87 -5.39
C TYR A 188 -5.93 28.76 -6.54
N PRO A 189 -4.70 29.28 -6.44
CA PRO A 189 -4.14 30.15 -7.48
C PRO A 189 -3.74 29.39 -8.76
N THR A 190 -3.80 28.06 -8.76
CA THR A 190 -3.23 27.19 -9.78
C THR A 190 -3.74 27.47 -11.19
N LYS A 191 -5.05 27.71 -11.37
CA LYS A 191 -5.62 28.08 -12.68
C LYS A 191 -5.11 29.43 -13.20
N ASN A 192 -4.71 30.33 -12.31
CA ASN A 192 -4.14 31.63 -12.67
C ASN A 192 -2.63 31.53 -12.97
N GLN A 193 -1.98 30.43 -12.58
CA GLN A 193 -0.56 30.18 -12.80
C GLN A 193 -0.29 29.31 -14.04
N PHE A 194 -1.21 28.39 -14.35
CA PHE A 194 -1.07 27.43 -15.43
C PHE A 194 -2.30 27.42 -16.34
N ASN A 195 -2.08 27.45 -17.64
CA ASN A 195 -3.12 27.05 -18.59
C ASN A 195 -3.33 25.51 -18.53
N PRO A 196 -4.40 24.97 -19.13
CA PRO A 196 -4.71 23.54 -19.01
C PRO A 196 -3.58 22.61 -19.47
N GLN A 197 -2.88 22.95 -20.57
CA GLN A 197 -1.77 22.12 -21.06
C GLN A 197 -0.59 22.15 -20.10
N GLN A 198 -0.19 23.34 -19.65
CA GLN A 198 0.92 23.49 -18.69
C GLN A 198 0.66 22.73 -17.38
N TYR A 199 -0.59 22.70 -16.93
CA TYR A 199 -0.96 21.95 -15.75
C TYR A 199 -0.91 20.44 -15.97
N ALA A 200 -1.41 19.96 -17.12
CA ALA A 200 -1.29 18.55 -17.49
C ALA A 200 0.18 18.11 -17.62
N ASP A 201 1.04 18.96 -18.19
CA ASP A 201 2.48 18.72 -18.30
C ASP A 201 3.15 18.64 -16.91
N LEU A 202 2.79 19.56 -16.00
CA LEU A 202 3.24 19.53 -14.61
C LEU A 202 2.86 18.23 -13.89
N LEU A 203 1.60 17.80 -14.00
CA LEU A 203 1.13 16.56 -13.39
C LEU A 203 1.85 15.34 -13.98
N THR A 204 1.99 15.28 -15.30
CA THR A 204 2.67 14.18 -15.99
C THR A 204 4.13 14.09 -15.58
N HIS A 205 4.81 15.23 -15.48
CA HIS A 205 6.21 15.29 -15.04
C HIS A 205 6.38 14.80 -13.59
N GLN A 206 5.57 15.33 -12.67
CA GLN A 206 5.63 14.93 -11.26
C GLN A 206 5.28 13.44 -11.08
N TYR A 207 4.22 12.98 -11.75
CA TYR A 207 3.78 11.59 -11.66
C TYR A 207 4.84 10.63 -12.22
N SER A 208 5.48 10.98 -13.35
CA SER A 208 6.59 10.19 -13.90
C SER A 208 7.75 10.05 -12.92
N GLN A 209 8.12 11.11 -12.21
CA GLN A 209 9.17 11.04 -11.18
C GLN A 209 8.77 10.12 -10.01
N GLN A 210 7.52 10.20 -9.55
CA GLN A 210 7.00 9.36 -8.48
C GLN A 210 6.92 7.88 -8.86
N LEU A 211 6.46 7.57 -10.08
CA LEU A 211 6.49 6.21 -10.63
C LEU A 211 7.92 5.69 -10.79
N THR A 212 8.86 6.54 -11.21
CA THR A 212 10.28 6.19 -11.28
C THR A 212 10.85 5.87 -9.90
N ARG A 213 10.44 6.59 -8.84
CA ARG A 213 10.82 6.26 -7.46
C ARG A 213 10.31 4.88 -7.06
N LEU A 214 9.03 4.58 -7.29
CA LEU A 214 8.48 3.24 -7.01
C LEU A 214 9.20 2.14 -7.80
N TYR A 215 9.52 2.41 -9.07
CA TYR A 215 10.32 1.49 -9.88
C TYR A 215 11.71 1.25 -9.27
N ASN A 216 12.39 2.31 -8.83
CA ASN A 216 13.70 2.18 -8.18
C ASN A 216 13.63 1.44 -6.83
N LEU A 217 12.47 1.47 -6.16
CA LEU A 217 12.19 0.70 -4.94
C LEU A 217 11.81 -0.76 -5.21
N GLY A 218 11.69 -1.19 -6.47
CA GLY A 218 11.47 -2.59 -6.86
C GLY A 218 10.12 -2.89 -7.50
N ALA A 219 9.22 -1.91 -7.66
CA ALA A 219 7.96 -2.12 -8.36
C ALA A 219 8.18 -2.46 -9.84
N ARG A 220 7.50 -3.49 -10.36
CA ARG A 220 7.64 -3.94 -11.76
C ARG A 220 6.31 -4.22 -12.48
N LYS A 221 5.21 -4.34 -11.75
CA LYS A 221 3.88 -4.67 -12.28
C LYS A 221 2.82 -3.84 -11.57
#